data_AF-A0AAW7EC90-F1
#
_entry.id   AF-A0AAW7EC90-F1
#
_cell.length_a   1.000
_cell.length_b   1.000
_cell.length_c   1.000
_cell.angle_alpha   90.00
_cell.angle_beta   90.00
_cell.angle_gamma   90.00
#
_symmetry.space_group_name_H-M   'P 1'
#
loop_
_entity.id
_entity.type
_entity.pdbx_description
1 polymer ?
#
loop_
_entity_poly.entity_id
_entity_poly.type
_entity_poly.pdbx_seq_one_letter_code
_entity_poly.pdbx_strand_id
1 'polypeptide(L)'
;MKALDSESKLTVRYDLLQWTDETRGTEQIAGFIERRAKYKGQFFKTDSIKIFGTGASSTYGSVVWDQEVLKKTVAALDKEKFRIYIHDIGPTSTYNLMLDAYEYAQQQNGQRDARHMITHVSDEAIPTIPRFLKLGVRADGHPLPKAFFDAGVALTSSSDYPVREFFPMTRIAQGVQSGIPLADMIQSHTINGAEAIFAEKETGSIEKGKAADLVIMDQNLFKVAPTALENAQVVMTVFNGKVVYDRSKVTTKNEKVTEVADGHDH
;
A
#
# COMPACT_ATOMS: atom_id res chain seq x y z
N MET A 1 7.64 5.64 -16.56
CA MET A 1 8.55 5.23 -15.47
C MET A 1 9.99 4.96 -15.94
N LYS A 2 10.24 3.93 -16.77
CA LYS A 2 11.60 3.54 -17.18
C LYS A 2 12.46 4.68 -17.74
N ALA A 3 11.93 5.50 -18.65
CA ALA A 3 12.64 6.65 -19.20
C ALA A 3 13.03 7.68 -18.12
N LEU A 4 12.09 8.01 -17.21
CA LEU A 4 12.34 8.93 -16.10
C LEU A 4 13.41 8.40 -15.15
N ASP A 5 13.41 7.10 -14.86
CA ASP A 5 14.42 6.47 -14.01
C ASP A 5 15.80 6.51 -14.66
N SER A 6 15.91 6.14 -15.95
CA SER A 6 17.19 6.19 -16.70
C SER A 6 17.75 7.60 -16.84
N GLU A 7 16.89 8.61 -16.82
CA GLU A 7 17.27 10.03 -16.85
C GLU A 7 17.47 10.62 -15.44
N SER A 8 17.38 9.81 -14.37
CA SER A 8 17.47 10.24 -12.97
C SER A 8 16.46 11.35 -12.60
N LYS A 9 15.27 11.31 -13.20
CA LYS A 9 14.17 12.28 -13.00
C LYS A 9 13.13 11.81 -11.97
N LEU A 10 13.17 10.57 -11.52
CA LEU A 10 12.27 10.10 -10.46
C LEU A 10 12.65 10.70 -9.12
N THR A 11 11.64 11.22 -8.42
CA THR A 11 11.76 11.85 -7.09
C THR A 11 10.98 11.08 -6.01
N VAL A 12 10.50 9.88 -6.36
CA VAL A 12 9.74 8.95 -5.51
C VAL A 12 10.11 7.51 -5.90
N ARG A 13 9.99 6.57 -4.97
CA ARG A 13 10.12 5.12 -5.23
C ARG A 13 8.77 4.51 -5.55
N TYR A 14 8.72 3.66 -6.58
CA TYR A 14 7.49 3.03 -7.06
C TYR A 14 7.55 1.51 -6.92
N ASP A 15 6.60 0.93 -6.20
CA ASP A 15 6.25 -0.48 -6.35
C ASP A 15 5.04 -0.56 -7.27
N LEU A 16 5.26 -0.95 -8.53
CA LEU A 16 4.21 -0.97 -9.54
C LEU A 16 3.51 -2.32 -9.51
N LEU A 17 2.21 -2.31 -9.19
CA LEU A 17 1.41 -3.51 -9.16
C LEU A 17 0.86 -3.82 -10.55
N GLN A 18 1.01 -5.07 -10.99
CA GLN A 18 0.41 -5.53 -12.23
C GLN A 18 -1.03 -6.00 -11.93
N TRP A 19 -2.01 -5.42 -12.62
CA TRP A 19 -3.42 -5.74 -12.42
C TRP A 19 -3.77 -7.11 -13.04
N THR A 20 -4.56 -7.89 -12.31
CA THR A 20 -5.14 -9.16 -12.77
C THR A 20 -6.52 -9.00 -13.36
N ASP A 21 -6.78 -9.75 -14.42
CA ASP A 21 -8.11 -10.00 -14.96
C ASP A 21 -8.72 -11.24 -14.28
N GLU A 22 -9.86 -11.08 -13.63
CA GLU A 22 -10.58 -12.11 -12.87
C GLU A 22 -11.09 -13.27 -13.72
N THR A 23 -11.21 -13.09 -15.03
CA THR A 23 -11.72 -14.11 -15.94
C THR A 23 -10.62 -15.04 -16.47
N ARG A 24 -9.35 -14.67 -16.31
CA ARG A 24 -8.21 -15.35 -16.96
C ARG A 24 -7.42 -16.29 -16.04
N GLY A 25 -7.69 -16.27 -14.74
CA GLY A 25 -7.04 -17.16 -13.76
C GLY A 25 -5.52 -17.20 -13.91
N THR A 26 -4.94 -18.39 -14.10
CA THR A 26 -3.49 -18.58 -14.21
C THR A 26 -2.88 -18.25 -15.57
N GLU A 27 -3.68 -18.06 -16.63
CA GLU A 27 -3.18 -17.88 -18.00
C GLU A 27 -2.37 -16.58 -18.18
N GLN A 28 -2.65 -15.58 -17.36
CA GLN A 28 -1.98 -14.27 -17.38
C GLN A 28 -0.59 -14.26 -16.70
N ILE A 29 -0.23 -15.31 -15.95
CA ILE A 29 0.96 -15.31 -15.08
C ILE A 29 2.26 -15.21 -15.89
N ALA A 30 2.36 -15.90 -17.03
CA ALA A 30 3.53 -15.81 -17.90
C ALA A 30 3.82 -14.35 -18.33
N GLY A 31 2.77 -13.58 -18.62
CA GLY A 31 2.90 -12.16 -18.96
C GLY A 31 3.37 -11.30 -17.78
N PHE A 32 2.95 -11.63 -16.55
CA PHE A 32 3.46 -10.95 -15.34
C PHE A 32 4.95 -11.20 -15.13
N ILE A 33 5.40 -12.44 -15.34
CA ILE A 33 6.82 -12.82 -15.22
C ILE A 33 7.66 -12.05 -16.26
N GLU A 34 7.20 -12.00 -17.52
CA GLU A 34 7.88 -11.25 -18.57
C GLU A 34 8.00 -9.77 -18.23
N ARG A 35 6.90 -9.14 -17.81
CA ARG A 35 6.89 -7.72 -17.40
C ARG A 35 7.78 -7.46 -16.21
N ARG A 36 7.79 -8.34 -15.19
CA ARG A 36 8.69 -8.26 -14.04
C ARG A 36 10.16 -8.27 -14.45
N ALA A 37 10.53 -9.15 -15.39
CA ALA A 37 11.89 -9.22 -15.90
C ALA A 37 12.28 -7.97 -16.71
N LYS A 38 11.34 -7.43 -17.49
CA LYS A 38 11.55 -6.30 -18.41
C LYS A 38 11.54 -4.93 -17.72
N TYR A 39 10.73 -4.75 -16.69
CA TYR A 39 10.44 -3.45 -16.06
C TYR A 39 10.92 -3.38 -14.61
N LYS A 40 12.21 -3.08 -14.46
CA LYS A 40 12.86 -2.77 -13.20
C LYS A 40 13.85 -1.62 -13.40
N GLY A 41 14.06 -0.83 -12.35
CA GLY A 41 14.97 0.29 -12.34
C GLY A 41 15.51 0.57 -10.95
N GLN A 42 16.18 1.70 -10.78
CA GLN A 42 16.75 2.13 -9.51
C GLN A 42 15.65 2.46 -8.50
N PHE A 43 14.63 3.21 -8.91
CA PHE A 43 13.54 3.65 -8.03
C PHE A 43 12.19 3.06 -8.39
N PHE A 44 12.13 2.04 -9.25
CA PHE A 44 10.88 1.33 -9.51
C PHE A 44 11.06 -0.16 -9.75
N LYS A 45 10.04 -0.94 -9.39
CA LYS A 45 9.96 -2.39 -9.60
C LYS A 45 8.53 -2.82 -9.92
N THR A 46 8.37 -4.05 -10.41
CA THR A 46 7.09 -4.64 -10.84
C THR A 46 6.88 -6.04 -10.23
N ASP A 47 7.28 -6.19 -8.96
CA ASP A 47 7.27 -7.47 -8.24
C ASP A 47 5.93 -7.78 -7.56
N SER A 48 4.95 -6.90 -7.71
CA SER A 48 3.67 -6.94 -7.00
C SER A 48 2.50 -7.11 -7.96
N ILE A 49 1.44 -7.74 -7.49
CA ILE A 49 0.21 -8.01 -8.22
C ILE A 49 -0.96 -7.37 -7.48
N LYS A 50 -1.86 -6.70 -8.22
CA LYS A 50 -3.14 -6.21 -7.69
C LYS A 50 -4.25 -7.13 -8.16
N ILE A 51 -4.98 -7.69 -7.20
CA ILE A 51 -6.21 -8.44 -7.41
C ILE A 51 -7.37 -7.64 -6.82
N PHE A 52 -8.47 -7.52 -7.54
CA PHE A 52 -9.75 -7.08 -6.97
C PHE A 52 -10.48 -8.30 -6.46
N GLY A 53 -10.55 -8.51 -5.14
CA GLY A 53 -11.29 -9.62 -4.54
C GLY A 53 -12.78 -9.33 -4.46
N THR A 54 -13.11 -8.08 -4.20
CA THR A 54 -14.46 -7.52 -4.29
C THR A 54 -14.57 -6.38 -5.29
N GLY A 55 -15.79 -6.10 -5.72
CA GLY A 55 -16.12 -4.96 -6.57
C GLY A 55 -16.13 -3.64 -5.81
N ALA A 56 -16.05 -2.55 -6.57
CA ALA A 56 -16.16 -1.18 -6.08
C ALA A 56 -17.37 -0.48 -6.75
N SER A 57 -17.75 0.70 -6.26
CA SER A 57 -18.84 1.49 -6.84
C SER A 57 -20.18 0.73 -6.96
N SER A 58 -20.62 0.37 -8.18
CA SER A 58 -21.90 -0.31 -8.43
C SER A 58 -21.95 -1.75 -7.92
N THR A 59 -20.78 -2.39 -7.75
CA THR A 59 -20.61 -3.77 -7.26
C THR A 59 -19.96 -3.80 -5.87
N TYR A 60 -20.05 -2.71 -5.11
CA TYR A 60 -19.37 -2.49 -3.83
C TYR A 60 -19.47 -3.72 -2.90
N GLY A 61 -18.32 -4.28 -2.54
CA GLY A 61 -18.21 -5.37 -1.57
C GLY A 61 -18.72 -6.73 -2.05
N SER A 62 -19.19 -6.84 -3.30
CA SER A 62 -19.56 -8.12 -3.89
C SER A 62 -18.33 -8.86 -4.39
N VAL A 63 -18.30 -10.19 -4.24
CA VAL A 63 -17.18 -11.03 -4.70
C VAL A 63 -17.11 -11.03 -6.22
N VAL A 64 -15.93 -10.78 -6.79
CA VAL A 64 -15.75 -10.72 -8.26
C VAL A 64 -15.06 -11.94 -8.87
N TRP A 65 -14.49 -12.81 -8.03
CA TRP A 65 -13.84 -14.05 -8.47
C TRP A 65 -14.64 -15.30 -8.13
N ASP A 66 -14.63 -16.27 -9.04
CA ASP A 66 -14.77 -17.66 -8.64
C ASP A 66 -13.67 -18.03 -7.64
N GLN A 67 -14.05 -18.63 -6.53
CA GLN A 67 -13.13 -18.83 -5.40
C GLN A 67 -12.05 -19.86 -5.67
N GLU A 68 -12.34 -20.89 -6.47
CA GLU A 68 -11.35 -21.89 -6.85
C GLU A 68 -10.36 -21.34 -7.88
N VAL A 69 -10.84 -20.48 -8.78
CA VAL A 69 -9.97 -19.73 -9.71
C VAL A 69 -9.06 -18.77 -8.94
N LEU A 70 -9.58 -18.01 -7.97
CA LEU A 70 -8.78 -17.10 -7.15
C LEU A 70 -7.69 -17.85 -6.38
N LYS A 71 -8.05 -18.92 -5.65
CA LYS A 71 -7.09 -19.75 -4.90
C LYS A 71 -5.95 -20.26 -5.77
N LYS A 72 -6.27 -20.85 -6.93
CA LYS A 72 -5.26 -21.37 -7.87
C LYS A 72 -4.38 -20.26 -8.44
N THR A 73 -4.96 -19.10 -8.71
CA THR A 73 -4.22 -17.93 -9.23
C THR A 73 -3.26 -17.38 -8.17
N VAL A 74 -3.73 -17.19 -6.93
CA VAL A 74 -2.89 -16.72 -5.82
C VAL A 74 -1.77 -17.71 -5.52
N ALA A 75 -2.04 -19.01 -5.48
CA ALA A 75 -1.01 -20.03 -5.29
C ALA A 75 0.04 -20.04 -6.41
N ALA A 76 -0.38 -19.88 -7.67
CA ALA A 76 0.55 -19.83 -8.80
C ALA A 76 1.41 -18.55 -8.78
N LEU A 77 0.83 -17.39 -8.46
CA LEU A 77 1.56 -16.13 -8.30
C LEU A 77 2.56 -16.17 -7.14
N ASP A 78 2.15 -16.75 -6.01
CA ASP A 78 3.01 -16.92 -4.83
C ASP A 78 4.21 -17.83 -5.12
N LYS A 79 3.98 -18.92 -5.87
CA LYS A 79 5.04 -19.82 -6.33
C LYS A 79 6.11 -19.09 -7.14
N GLU A 80 5.67 -18.16 -7.99
CA GLU A 80 6.52 -17.27 -8.78
C GLU A 80 7.12 -16.10 -7.98
N LYS A 81 6.91 -16.06 -6.66
CA LYS A 81 7.46 -15.07 -5.72
C LYS A 81 6.97 -13.65 -5.92
N PHE A 82 5.78 -13.47 -6.48
CA PHE A 82 5.13 -12.16 -6.48
C PHE A 82 4.66 -11.76 -5.07
N ARG A 83 4.68 -10.46 -4.77
CA ARG A 83 3.82 -9.90 -3.71
C ARG A 83 2.41 -9.76 -4.27
N ILE A 84 1.39 -10.03 -3.46
CA ILE A 84 -0.01 -10.10 -3.92
C ILE A 84 -0.83 -9.27 -2.97
N TYR A 85 -1.50 -8.25 -3.51
CA TYR A 85 -2.35 -7.32 -2.77
C TYR A 85 -3.78 -7.52 -3.28
N ILE A 86 -4.67 -7.97 -2.39
CA ILE A 86 -6.08 -8.22 -2.71
C ILE A 86 -6.91 -7.05 -2.15
N HIS A 87 -7.69 -6.40 -3.02
CA HIS A 87 -8.70 -5.42 -2.63
C HIS A 87 -9.92 -6.13 -2.05
N ASP A 88 -10.33 -5.72 -0.86
CA ASP A 88 -11.57 -6.15 -0.22
C ASP A 88 -12.18 -4.99 0.58
N ILE A 89 -13.44 -4.69 0.30
CA ILE A 89 -14.26 -3.69 1.00
C ILE A 89 -15.62 -4.27 1.42
N GLY A 90 -15.74 -5.60 1.38
CA GLY A 90 -16.96 -6.31 1.71
C GLY A 90 -17.13 -6.59 3.20
N PRO A 91 -18.15 -7.38 3.56
CA PRO A 91 -18.36 -7.83 4.93
C PRO A 91 -17.29 -8.84 5.38
N THR A 92 -17.25 -9.19 6.67
CA THR A 92 -16.32 -10.19 7.23
C THR A 92 -16.23 -11.51 6.45
N SER A 93 -17.29 -11.93 5.75
CA SER A 93 -17.27 -13.14 4.92
C SER A 93 -16.34 -13.02 3.72
N THR A 94 -16.22 -11.85 3.07
CA THR A 94 -15.30 -11.66 1.93
C THR A 94 -13.85 -11.66 2.40
N TYR A 95 -13.55 -11.04 3.55
CA TYR A 95 -12.20 -11.09 4.13
C TYR A 95 -11.75 -12.53 4.37
N ASN A 96 -12.66 -13.39 4.85
CA ASN A 96 -12.35 -14.81 5.00
C ASN A 96 -12.06 -15.50 3.66
N LEU A 97 -12.80 -15.18 2.60
CA LEU A 97 -12.53 -15.72 1.27
C LEU A 97 -11.15 -15.27 0.73
N MET A 98 -10.77 -14.01 0.93
CA MET A 98 -9.45 -13.52 0.52
C MET A 98 -8.32 -14.19 1.32
N LEU A 99 -8.53 -14.37 2.62
CA LEU A 99 -7.60 -15.09 3.48
C LEU A 99 -7.52 -16.59 3.15
N ASP A 100 -8.61 -17.22 2.69
CA ASP A 100 -8.60 -18.60 2.21
C ASP A 100 -7.70 -18.77 0.98
N ALA A 101 -7.63 -17.77 0.09
CA ALA A 101 -6.72 -17.79 -1.06
C ALA A 101 -5.24 -17.76 -0.63
N TYR A 102 -4.90 -16.95 0.37
CA TYR A 102 -3.54 -16.94 0.94
C TYR A 102 -3.22 -18.22 1.70
N GLU A 103 -4.15 -18.74 2.51
CA GLU A 103 -3.98 -19.99 3.23
C GLU A 103 -3.78 -21.17 2.27
N TYR A 104 -4.54 -21.21 1.17
CA TYR A 104 -4.37 -22.19 0.11
C TYR A 104 -2.97 -22.09 -0.54
N ALA A 105 -2.49 -20.88 -0.86
CA ALA A 105 -1.14 -20.70 -1.39
C ALA A 105 -0.05 -21.22 -0.43
N GLN A 106 -0.18 -20.94 0.87
CA GLN A 106 0.74 -21.46 1.88
C GLN A 106 0.69 -22.99 2.00
N GLN A 107 -0.49 -23.61 1.85
CA GLN A 107 -0.63 -25.06 1.83
C GLN A 107 0.07 -25.70 0.61
N GLN A 108 0.03 -25.03 -0.55
CA GLN A 108 0.66 -25.56 -1.77
C GLN A 108 2.17 -25.31 -1.82
N ASN A 109 2.63 -24.14 -1.37
CA ASN A 109 4.00 -23.68 -1.59
C ASN A 109 4.85 -23.58 -0.32
N GLY A 110 4.25 -23.80 0.85
CA GLY A 110 4.85 -23.51 2.15
C GLY A 110 4.78 -22.02 2.52
N GLN A 111 5.11 -21.71 3.77
CA GLN A 111 5.20 -20.33 4.24
C GLN A 111 6.52 -19.68 3.80
N ARG A 112 6.46 -18.41 3.42
CA ARG A 112 7.62 -17.56 3.14
C ARG A 112 7.33 -16.15 3.62
N ASP A 113 8.37 -15.33 3.79
CA ASP A 113 8.19 -13.89 3.91
C ASP A 113 7.69 -13.34 2.56
N ALA A 114 6.35 -13.27 2.41
CA ALA A 114 5.71 -12.90 1.15
C ALA A 114 5.22 -11.45 1.13
N ARG A 115 5.03 -10.84 2.31
CA ARG A 115 4.42 -9.51 2.46
C ARG A 115 3.10 -9.37 1.67
N HIS A 116 2.34 -10.45 1.57
CA HIS A 116 0.98 -10.43 1.02
C HIS A 116 0.09 -9.49 1.84
N MET A 117 -0.91 -8.90 1.20
CA MET A 117 -1.68 -7.81 1.80
C MET A 117 -3.16 -7.87 1.40
N ILE A 118 -4.04 -7.48 2.31
CA ILE A 118 -5.39 -7.06 1.97
C ILE A 118 -5.44 -5.54 2.08
N THR A 119 -5.92 -4.88 1.03
CA THR A 119 -6.04 -3.41 0.92
C THR A 119 -7.47 -2.96 1.21
N HIS A 120 -7.62 -1.74 1.72
CA HIS A 120 -8.90 -1.11 2.14
C HIS A 120 -9.54 -1.72 3.40
N VAL A 121 -8.75 -2.40 4.22
CA VAL A 121 -9.20 -3.05 5.46
C VAL A 121 -9.97 -2.06 6.35
N SER A 122 -11.18 -2.44 6.72
CA SER A 122 -12.16 -1.67 7.50
C SER A 122 -12.59 -2.44 8.76
N ASP A 123 -13.54 -1.89 9.53
CA ASP A 123 -14.01 -2.50 10.79
C ASP A 123 -14.63 -3.90 10.58
N GLU A 124 -15.17 -4.16 9.39
CA GLU A 124 -15.69 -5.46 8.97
C GLU A 124 -14.63 -6.57 9.03
N ALA A 125 -13.34 -6.23 8.94
CA ALA A 125 -12.25 -7.18 9.02
C ALA A 125 -11.82 -7.52 10.47
N ILE A 126 -12.26 -6.77 11.48
CA ILE A 126 -11.84 -6.96 12.88
C ILE A 126 -11.99 -8.42 13.35
N PRO A 127 -13.10 -9.14 13.06
CA PRO A 127 -13.23 -10.54 13.47
C PRO A 127 -12.20 -11.49 12.82
N THR A 128 -11.53 -11.05 11.73
CA THR A 128 -10.54 -11.83 10.99
C THR A 128 -9.09 -11.58 11.42
N ILE A 129 -8.84 -10.64 12.35
CA ILE A 129 -7.50 -10.34 12.89
C ILE A 129 -6.69 -11.60 13.27
N PRO A 130 -7.27 -12.62 13.95
CA PRO A 130 -6.53 -13.85 14.27
C PRO A 130 -5.98 -14.57 13.01
N ARG A 131 -6.68 -14.50 11.88
CA ARG A 131 -6.24 -15.08 10.61
C ARG A 131 -5.16 -14.23 9.94
N PHE A 132 -5.26 -12.90 9.98
CA PHE A 132 -4.17 -12.01 9.53
C PHE A 132 -2.85 -12.36 10.24
N LEU A 133 -2.90 -12.48 11.57
CA LEU A 133 -1.74 -12.85 12.39
C LEU A 133 -1.22 -14.26 12.08
N LYS A 134 -2.11 -15.27 12.06
CA LYS A 134 -1.75 -16.67 11.76
C LYS A 134 -1.07 -16.82 10.39
N LEU A 135 -1.58 -16.11 9.39
CA LEU A 135 -1.10 -16.21 8.00
C LEU A 135 0.05 -15.24 7.69
N GLY A 136 0.35 -14.28 8.57
CA GLY A 136 1.34 -13.23 8.29
C GLY A 136 0.92 -12.30 7.15
N VAL A 137 -0.39 -12.15 6.91
CA VAL A 137 -0.95 -11.24 5.90
C VAL A 137 -0.95 -9.82 6.47
N ARG A 138 -0.55 -8.84 5.66
CA ARG A 138 -0.52 -7.43 6.04
C ARG A 138 -1.88 -6.77 5.78
N ALA A 139 -2.19 -5.72 6.54
CA ALA A 139 -3.37 -4.88 6.32
C ALA A 139 -2.97 -3.52 5.75
N ASP A 140 -3.71 -3.01 4.78
CA ASP A 140 -3.62 -1.63 4.29
C ASP A 140 -4.98 -0.95 4.35
N GLY A 141 -5.03 0.33 4.76
CA GLY A 141 -6.27 1.08 4.93
C GLY A 141 -6.10 2.54 5.37
N HIS A 142 -7.19 3.33 5.31
CA HIS A 142 -7.13 4.80 5.18
C HIS A 142 -8.14 5.58 6.07
N PRO A 143 -8.00 5.64 7.42
CA PRO A 143 -7.06 4.90 8.25
C PRO A 143 -7.57 3.48 8.57
N LEU A 144 -6.67 2.62 9.05
CA LEU A 144 -7.02 1.30 9.55
C LEU A 144 -7.73 1.37 10.91
N PRO A 145 -8.59 0.38 11.24
CA PRO A 145 -9.18 0.28 12.56
C PRO A 145 -8.12 0.19 13.66
N LYS A 146 -8.32 0.88 14.79
CA LYS A 146 -7.42 0.83 15.96
C LYS A 146 -7.14 -0.62 16.43
N ALA A 147 -8.12 -1.51 16.29
CA ALA A 147 -7.96 -2.93 16.64
C ALA A 147 -6.81 -3.62 15.90
N PHE A 148 -6.50 -3.24 14.66
CA PHE A 148 -5.36 -3.80 13.91
C PHE A 148 -4.02 -3.32 14.47
N PHE A 149 -3.94 -2.05 14.89
CA PHE A 149 -2.78 -1.51 15.59
C PHE A 149 -2.58 -2.21 16.94
N ASP A 150 -3.65 -2.31 17.75
CA ASP A 150 -3.61 -2.93 19.08
C ASP A 150 -3.23 -4.41 19.04
N ALA A 151 -3.66 -5.12 17.98
CA ALA A 151 -3.35 -6.53 17.79
C ALA A 151 -1.93 -6.79 17.26
N GLY A 152 -1.18 -5.74 16.86
CA GLY A 152 0.16 -5.90 16.28
C GLY A 152 0.15 -6.52 14.88
N VAL A 153 -0.92 -6.33 14.10
CA VAL A 153 -0.95 -6.76 12.70
C VAL A 153 0.04 -5.91 11.91
N ALA A 154 0.88 -6.55 11.10
CA ALA A 154 1.76 -5.84 10.19
C ALA A 154 0.92 -5.01 9.21
N LEU A 155 1.06 -3.68 9.23
CA LEU A 155 0.11 -2.80 8.57
C LEU A 155 0.74 -1.62 7.85
N THR A 156 0.06 -1.07 6.86
CA THR A 156 0.49 0.14 6.15
C THR A 156 -0.71 1.08 6.01
N SER A 157 -0.46 2.38 5.97
CA SER A 157 -1.47 3.37 5.63
C SER A 157 -1.10 4.01 4.31
N SER A 158 -2.02 4.02 3.34
CA SER A 158 -1.87 4.78 2.10
C SER A 158 -2.96 5.86 1.95
N SER A 159 -3.18 6.38 0.75
CA SER A 159 -4.19 7.43 0.51
C SER A 159 -5.36 6.95 -0.35
N ASP A 160 -5.17 5.96 -1.22
CA ASP A 160 -6.12 5.63 -2.29
C ASP A 160 -6.41 6.83 -3.22
N TYR A 161 -5.40 7.67 -3.47
CA TYR A 161 -5.51 8.78 -4.43
C TYR A 161 -5.74 8.26 -5.85
N PRO A 162 -6.63 8.87 -6.67
CA PRO A 162 -7.30 10.15 -6.43
C PRO A 162 -8.67 10.07 -5.72
N VAL A 163 -9.12 8.88 -5.31
CA VAL A 163 -10.43 8.71 -4.63
C VAL A 163 -10.46 9.46 -3.29
N ARG A 164 -9.32 9.59 -2.62
CA ARG A 164 -9.17 10.41 -1.40
C ARG A 164 -8.00 11.39 -1.52
N GLU A 165 -7.88 12.27 -0.53
CA GLU A 165 -6.81 13.26 -0.47
C GLU A 165 -5.41 12.61 -0.41
N PHE A 166 -4.48 13.15 -1.21
CA PHE A 166 -3.12 12.65 -1.30
C PHE A 166 -2.30 12.90 -0.03
N PHE A 167 -2.51 14.05 0.64
CA PHE A 167 -1.67 14.50 1.74
C PHE A 167 -1.94 13.66 3.01
N PRO A 168 -0.91 13.03 3.62
CA PRO A 168 -1.12 12.05 4.68
C PRO A 168 -1.57 12.64 6.02
N MET A 169 -1.36 13.94 6.26
CA MET A 169 -1.66 14.55 7.56
C MET A 169 -3.13 14.46 7.94
N THR A 170 -4.04 14.50 6.97
CA THR A 170 -5.48 14.30 7.19
C THR A 170 -5.74 12.92 7.82
N ARG A 171 -5.10 11.86 7.30
CA ARG A 171 -5.26 10.49 7.82
C ARG A 171 -4.53 10.27 9.12
N ILE A 172 -3.33 10.84 9.27
CA ILE A 172 -2.60 10.84 10.55
C ILE A 172 -3.44 11.50 11.65
N ALA A 173 -4.01 12.68 11.39
CA ALA A 173 -4.85 13.39 12.34
C ALA A 173 -6.10 12.58 12.70
N GLN A 174 -6.79 11.99 11.72
CA GLN A 174 -7.94 11.11 11.95
C GLN A 174 -7.59 9.92 12.84
N GLY A 175 -6.51 9.20 12.53
CA GLY A 175 -6.09 8.04 13.34
C GLY A 175 -5.74 8.43 14.78
N VAL A 176 -5.05 9.56 14.99
CA VAL A 176 -4.75 10.06 16.33
C VAL A 176 -6.01 10.46 17.10
N GLN A 177 -6.97 11.10 16.43
CA GLN A 177 -8.26 11.44 17.04
C GLN A 177 -9.09 10.19 17.37
N SER A 178 -8.90 9.09 16.64
CA SER A 178 -9.47 7.78 16.95
C SER A 178 -8.70 7.00 18.03
N GLY A 179 -7.68 7.61 18.66
CA GLY A 179 -6.96 7.04 19.79
C GLY A 179 -5.73 6.19 19.42
N ILE A 180 -5.27 6.22 18.17
CA ILE A 180 -4.01 5.59 17.77
C ILE A 180 -2.85 6.54 18.12
N PRO A 181 -1.76 6.08 18.76
CA PRO A 181 -0.59 6.93 19.03
C PRO A 181 -0.02 7.57 17.75
N LEU A 182 0.38 8.84 17.83
CA LEU A 182 0.98 9.56 16.68
C LEU A 182 2.22 8.83 16.14
N ALA A 183 3.02 8.21 17.00
CA ALA A 183 4.19 7.44 16.59
C ALA A 183 3.81 6.27 15.67
N ASP A 184 2.74 5.54 16.01
CA ASP A 184 2.25 4.40 15.23
C ASP A 184 1.68 4.87 13.89
N MET A 185 0.99 6.02 13.87
CA MET A 185 0.54 6.64 12.61
C MET A 185 1.70 7.09 11.73
N ILE A 186 2.78 7.63 12.30
CA ILE A 186 3.99 7.97 11.53
C ILE A 186 4.62 6.69 10.97
N GLN A 187 4.75 5.63 11.78
CA GLN A 187 5.31 4.35 11.34
C GLN A 187 4.50 3.71 10.21
N SER A 188 3.16 3.73 10.30
CA SER A 188 2.28 3.16 9.28
C SER A 188 2.40 3.85 7.91
N HIS A 189 2.78 5.14 7.90
CA HIS A 189 3.00 5.94 6.69
C HIS A 189 4.49 5.98 6.25
N THR A 190 5.40 5.34 6.98
CA THR A 190 6.84 5.39 6.70
C THR A 190 7.44 3.98 6.65
N ILE A 191 8.06 3.53 7.75
CA ILE A 191 8.80 2.27 7.80
C ILE A 191 7.94 1.07 7.44
N ASN A 192 6.66 1.06 7.83
CA ASN A 192 5.83 -0.10 7.54
C ASN A 192 5.51 -0.22 6.04
N GLY A 193 5.41 0.92 5.33
CA GLY A 193 5.27 0.95 3.88
C GLY A 193 6.55 0.49 3.18
N ALA A 194 7.71 0.90 3.69
CA ALA A 194 9.01 0.41 3.22
C ALA A 194 9.12 -1.12 3.41
N GLU A 195 8.75 -1.64 4.58
CA GLU A 195 8.71 -3.07 4.88
C GLU A 195 7.74 -3.86 3.99
N ALA A 196 6.57 -3.28 3.66
CA ALA A 196 5.56 -3.94 2.82
C ALA A 196 6.10 -4.23 1.41
N ILE A 197 7.07 -3.42 0.97
CA ILE A 197 7.70 -3.56 -0.34
C ILE A 197 9.14 -4.08 -0.26
N PHE A 198 9.65 -4.57 0.87
CA PHE A 198 11.06 -4.96 1.04
C PHE A 198 12.05 -3.82 0.73
N ALA A 199 11.80 -2.63 1.25
CA ALA A 199 12.65 -1.45 1.12
C ALA A 199 13.11 -0.92 2.49
N GLU A 200 12.89 -1.67 3.58
CA GLU A 200 13.18 -1.24 4.95
C GLU A 200 14.68 -1.11 5.24
N LYS A 201 15.55 -1.71 4.43
CA LYS A 201 17.01 -1.54 4.54
C LYS A 201 17.49 -0.28 3.82
N GLU A 202 16.66 0.27 2.94
CA GLU A 202 16.97 1.38 2.06
C GLU A 202 16.31 2.68 2.52
N THR A 203 15.09 2.63 3.06
CA THR A 203 14.29 3.82 3.41
C THR A 203 13.27 3.53 4.53
N GLY A 204 12.45 4.52 4.86
CA GLY A 204 11.34 4.42 5.82
C GLY A 204 11.70 4.82 7.26
N SER A 205 12.99 4.95 7.59
CA SER A 205 13.45 5.48 8.87
C SER A 205 14.76 6.27 8.73
N ILE A 206 15.09 7.08 9.73
CA ILE A 206 16.31 7.90 9.76
C ILE A 206 17.39 7.14 10.51
N GLU A 207 18.20 6.38 9.77
CA GLU A 207 19.27 5.55 10.30
C GLU A 207 20.52 5.64 9.41
N LYS A 208 21.71 5.49 10.00
CA LYS A 208 22.96 5.48 9.23
C LYS A 208 22.96 4.32 8.23
N GLY A 209 23.23 4.63 6.97
CA GLY A 209 23.28 3.66 5.87
C GLY A 209 22.02 3.60 5.02
N LYS A 210 20.90 4.16 5.49
CA LYS A 210 19.68 4.33 4.68
C LYS A 210 19.75 5.58 3.82
N ALA A 211 18.92 5.64 2.78
CA ALA A 211 18.78 6.82 1.94
C ALA A 211 18.25 8.00 2.75
N ALA A 212 18.75 9.20 2.43
CA ALA A 212 18.25 10.44 3.00
C ALA A 212 16.92 10.85 2.34
N ASP A 213 15.86 10.13 2.69
CA ASP A 213 14.47 10.46 2.34
C ASP A 213 13.80 11.12 3.54
N LEU A 214 13.68 12.44 3.49
CA LEU A 214 13.29 13.26 4.63
C LEU A 214 12.17 14.21 4.23
N VAL A 215 11.26 14.43 5.17
CA VAL A 215 10.27 15.49 5.11
C VAL A 215 10.51 16.40 6.30
N ILE A 216 10.64 17.69 6.03
CA ILE A 216 10.78 18.72 7.06
C ILE A 216 9.41 19.39 7.20
N MET A 217 8.84 19.31 8.40
CA MET A 217 7.55 19.92 8.74
C MET A 217 7.78 21.34 9.31
N ASP A 218 6.79 22.21 9.18
CA ASP A 218 6.80 23.56 9.74
C ASP A 218 6.65 23.61 11.27
N GLN A 219 6.28 22.49 11.88
CA GLN A 219 6.09 22.36 13.32
C GLN A 219 6.48 20.97 13.85
N ASN A 220 6.73 20.88 15.15
CA ASN A 220 6.93 19.61 15.83
C ASN A 220 5.57 18.93 16.08
N LEU A 221 5.30 17.86 15.33
CA LEU A 221 4.04 17.11 15.41
C LEU A 221 3.74 16.55 16.81
N PHE A 222 4.75 16.27 17.63
CA PHE A 222 4.59 15.75 19.00
C PHE A 222 4.26 16.83 20.05
N LYS A 223 4.22 18.11 19.65
CA LYS A 223 3.95 19.24 20.55
C LYS A 223 2.66 19.99 20.22
N VAL A 224 1.90 19.53 19.23
CA VAL A 224 0.62 20.14 18.84
C VAL A 224 -0.55 19.27 19.27
N ALA A 225 -1.72 19.88 19.45
CA ALA A 225 -2.94 19.14 19.74
C ALA A 225 -3.32 18.23 18.54
N PRO A 226 -3.95 17.05 18.77
CA PRO A 226 -4.41 16.17 17.69
C PRO A 226 -5.28 16.85 16.62
N THR A 227 -6.08 17.83 17.02
CA THR A 227 -6.94 18.63 16.12
C THR A 227 -6.17 19.61 15.24
N ALA A 228 -4.90 19.91 15.57
CA ALA A 228 -4.03 20.80 14.81
C ALA A 228 -3.05 20.05 13.88
N LEU A 229 -3.00 18.71 13.94
CA LEU A 229 -2.09 17.90 13.13
C LEU A 229 -2.35 18.05 11.62
N GLU A 230 -3.61 18.12 11.20
CA GLU A 230 -3.98 18.27 9.78
C GLU A 230 -3.45 19.57 9.16
N ASN A 231 -3.23 20.61 9.98
CA ASN A 231 -2.69 21.88 9.55
C ASN A 231 -1.17 21.88 9.37
N ALA A 232 -0.47 20.81 9.76
CA ALA A 232 0.97 20.72 9.59
C ALA A 232 1.34 20.67 8.11
N GLN A 233 2.36 21.44 7.71
CA GLN A 233 2.73 21.57 6.31
C GLN A 233 4.17 21.16 6.08
N VAL A 234 4.41 20.56 4.92
CA VAL A 234 5.77 20.25 4.46
C VAL A 234 6.45 21.54 4.04
N VAL A 235 7.62 21.82 4.61
CA VAL A 235 8.49 22.92 4.21
C VAL A 235 9.48 22.45 3.14
N MET A 236 9.97 21.23 3.25
CA MET A 236 10.96 20.67 2.34
C MET A 236 10.85 19.15 2.26
N THR A 237 11.05 18.61 1.07
CA THR A 237 11.21 17.16 0.84
C THR A 237 12.59 16.91 0.25
N VAL A 238 13.32 16.00 0.88
CA VAL A 238 14.60 15.49 0.41
C VAL A 238 14.38 14.05 -0.02
N PHE A 239 14.77 13.72 -1.24
CA PHE A 239 14.71 12.36 -1.78
C PHE A 239 16.11 11.92 -2.18
N ASN A 240 16.56 10.81 -1.61
CA ASN A 240 17.90 10.26 -1.83
C ASN A 240 19.02 11.32 -1.71
N GLY A 241 18.93 12.18 -0.70
CA GLY A 241 19.90 13.25 -0.42
C GLY A 241 19.79 14.51 -1.29
N LYS A 242 18.81 14.59 -2.20
CA LYS A 242 18.55 15.79 -3.04
C LYS A 242 17.26 16.46 -2.61
N VAL A 243 17.27 17.80 -2.51
CA VAL A 243 16.03 18.58 -2.29
C VAL A 243 15.17 18.50 -3.55
N VAL A 244 13.97 17.92 -3.43
CA VAL A 244 13.00 17.75 -4.53
C VAL A 244 11.76 18.63 -4.37
N TYR A 245 11.55 19.16 -3.16
CA TYR A 245 10.53 20.17 -2.87
C TYR A 245 11.09 21.15 -1.84
N ASP A 246 10.88 22.44 -2.08
CA ASP A 246 11.23 23.52 -1.18
C ASP A 246 10.14 24.58 -1.28
N ARG A 247 9.34 24.69 -0.21
CA ARG A 247 8.17 25.55 -0.17
C ARG A 247 8.51 27.03 -0.42
N SER A 248 9.71 27.48 -0.03
CA SER A 248 10.13 28.87 -0.24
C SER A 248 10.30 29.23 -1.73
N LYS A 249 10.48 28.23 -2.59
CA LYS A 249 10.67 28.38 -4.04
C LYS A 249 9.37 28.18 -4.82
N VAL A 250 8.27 27.83 -4.15
CA VAL A 250 6.97 27.63 -4.78
C VAL A 250 6.29 29.00 -4.93
N THR A 251 6.36 29.57 -6.13
CA THR A 251 5.74 30.86 -6.48
C THR A 251 4.29 30.75 -6.96
N THR A 252 3.77 29.54 -7.15
CA THR A 252 2.38 29.26 -7.60
C THR A 252 1.76 28.12 -6.80
N LYS A 253 0.45 28.22 -6.49
CA LYS A 253 -0.30 27.14 -5.85
C LYS A 253 -0.20 25.88 -6.72
N ASN A 254 0.10 24.73 -6.12
CA ASN A 254 0.14 23.41 -6.79
C ASN A 254 -1.06 23.28 -7.75
N GLU A 255 -0.79 23.11 -9.04
CA GLU A 255 -1.82 22.62 -9.95
C GLU A 255 -2.23 21.23 -9.45
N LYS A 256 -3.51 21.06 -9.12
CA LYS A 256 -4.07 19.71 -9.02
C LYS A 256 -3.91 19.11 -10.40
N VAL A 257 -2.97 18.20 -10.57
CA VAL A 257 -2.95 17.30 -11.72
C VAL A 257 -4.14 16.39 -11.54
N THR A 258 -5.30 16.81 -12.04
CA THR A 258 -6.42 15.91 -12.30
C THR A 258 -6.05 15.14 -13.55
N GLU A 259 -5.26 14.07 -13.40
CA GLU A 259 -5.35 13.00 -14.39
C GLU A 259 -6.76 12.44 -14.27
N VAL A 260 -7.54 12.66 -15.34
CA VAL A 260 -8.77 11.93 -15.56
C VAL A 260 -8.35 10.46 -15.52
N ALA A 261 -8.89 9.68 -14.58
CA ALA A 261 -8.69 8.25 -14.61
C ALA A 261 -9.20 7.79 -15.99
N ASP A 262 -8.26 7.39 -16.85
CA ASP A 262 -8.60 6.73 -18.11
C ASP A 262 -9.52 5.56 -17.75
N GLY A 263 -10.74 5.65 -18.28
CA GLY A 263 -11.87 4.88 -17.82
C GLY A 263 -11.66 3.39 -17.93
N HIS A 264 -12.35 2.66 -17.06
CA HIS A 264 -13.19 1.55 -17.45
C HIS A 264 -14.26 1.39 -16.37
N ASP A 265 -15.48 1.85 -16.68
CA ASP A 265 -16.71 1.30 -16.08
C ASP A 265 -16.76 -0.17 -16.49
N HIS A 266 -16.34 -1.08 -15.63
CA HIS A 266 -16.70 -2.50 -15.64
C HIS A 266 -16.77 -3.02 -14.20
#